data_AF-A0A917SCE0-F1
#
_entry.id   AF-A0A917SCE0-F1
#
_cell.length_a   1.000
_cell.length_b   1.000
_cell.length_c   1.000
_cell.angle_alpha   90.00
_cell.angle_beta   90.00
_cell.angle_gamma   90.00
#
_symmetry.space_group_name_H-M   'P 1'
#
loop_
_entity.id
_entity.type
_entity.pdbx_description
1 polymer ?
#
loop_
_entity_poly.entity_id
_entity_poly.type
_entity_poly.pdbx_seq_one_letter_code
_entity_poly.pdbx_strand_id
1 'polypeptide(L)'
;MADETVKAWQKIAKQLRGTLPGEWSVARSGVRTLLVRQPIDWVVVWVGISRVRRDDMPGLIGGLTSLAGYFNDVNASHGLSTPVGPDSPRTVDLTTPGALDEVSSFATAVLDKVADWTPERLAAEAEEQLAQAPDTRGRPLTFQHASGWRAILGTADGFEPAKEAAEWFAKALAPEYATWYEDLATAWQSGGRAAALQFLQDSRTAAIDSLKLR
;
A
#
# COMPACT_ATOMS: atom_id res chain seq x y z
N MET A 1 18.16 14.12 -1.73
CA MET A 1 17.58 14.06 -3.10
C MET A 1 17.52 15.48 -3.63
N ALA A 2 18.13 15.71 -4.79
CA ALA A 2 18.18 17.03 -5.41
C ALA A 2 16.78 17.51 -5.84
N ASP A 3 16.54 18.82 -5.79
CA ASP A 3 15.29 19.45 -6.21
C ASP A 3 14.96 19.16 -7.69
N GLU A 4 16.00 19.04 -8.52
CA GLU A 4 15.88 18.66 -9.93
C GLU A 4 15.28 17.25 -10.11
N THR A 5 15.75 16.26 -9.35
CA THR A 5 15.20 14.89 -9.37
C THR A 5 13.73 14.87 -8.97
N VAL A 6 13.34 15.66 -7.98
CA VAL A 6 11.94 15.76 -7.53
C VAL A 6 11.06 16.37 -8.62
N LYS A 7 11.52 17.45 -9.26
CA LYS A 7 10.82 18.08 -10.39
C LYS A 7 10.71 17.15 -11.58
N ALA A 8 11.78 16.40 -11.88
CA ALA A 8 11.81 15.40 -12.94
C ALA A 8 10.78 14.28 -12.68
N TRP A 9 10.75 13.72 -11.46
CA TRP A 9 9.73 12.75 -11.06
C TRP A 9 8.30 13.29 -11.24
N GLN A 10 8.04 14.51 -10.77
CA GLN A 10 6.71 15.12 -10.91
C GLN A 10 6.29 15.31 -12.37
N LYS A 11 7.24 15.64 -13.26
CA LYS A 11 7.00 15.76 -14.70
C LYS A 11 6.68 14.39 -15.31
N ILE A 12 7.51 13.38 -15.02
CA ILE A 12 7.31 12.00 -15.50
C ILE A 12 5.97 11.47 -15.02
N ALA A 13 5.62 11.62 -13.74
CA ALA A 13 4.35 11.18 -13.19
C ALA A 13 3.16 11.79 -13.96
N LYS A 14 3.17 13.10 -14.19
CA LYS A 14 2.11 13.78 -14.96
C LYS A 14 2.00 13.28 -16.41
N GLN A 15 3.13 12.96 -17.05
CA GLN A 15 3.13 12.43 -18.41
C GLN A 15 2.59 11.00 -18.45
N LEU A 16 3.05 10.14 -17.55
CA LEU A 16 2.65 8.73 -17.49
C LEU A 16 1.17 8.52 -17.21
N ARG A 17 0.53 9.45 -16.48
CA ARG A 17 -0.92 9.42 -16.25
C ARG A 17 -1.72 9.21 -17.55
N GLY A 18 -1.28 9.78 -18.67
CA GLY A 18 -1.97 9.69 -19.96
C GLY A 18 -1.53 8.53 -20.85
N THR A 19 -0.50 7.78 -20.46
CA THR A 19 0.12 6.73 -21.30
C THR A 19 0.06 5.34 -20.67
N LEU A 20 -0.10 5.24 -19.35
CA LEU A 20 -0.23 3.95 -18.67
C LEU A 20 -1.63 3.33 -18.89
N PRO A 21 -1.74 1.99 -18.92
CA PRO A 21 -3.04 1.31 -18.99
C PRO A 21 -3.96 1.65 -17.81
N GLY A 22 -5.22 1.96 -18.11
CA GLY A 22 -6.24 2.32 -17.11
C GLY A 22 -6.22 3.79 -16.70
N GLU A 23 -6.98 4.12 -15.66
CA GLU A 23 -7.03 5.49 -15.12
C GLU A 23 -5.98 5.68 -14.03
N TRP A 24 -5.29 6.81 -14.05
CA TRP A 24 -4.26 7.16 -13.07
C TRP A 24 -4.42 8.61 -12.60
N SER A 25 -4.07 8.85 -11.35
CA SER A 25 -4.02 10.18 -10.74
C SER A 25 -2.65 10.43 -10.14
N VAL A 26 -2.24 11.70 -10.11
CA VAL A 26 -1.03 12.11 -9.39
C VAL A 26 -1.44 12.50 -7.98
N ALA A 27 -0.98 11.73 -7.01
CA ALA A 27 -1.23 11.94 -5.60
C ALA A 27 -0.07 12.72 -4.96
N ARG A 28 -0.38 13.54 -3.94
CA ARG A 28 0.61 14.27 -3.13
C ARG A 28 1.52 15.20 -3.98
N SER A 29 2.64 15.64 -3.39
CA SER A 29 3.59 16.56 -4.06
C SER A 29 5.02 16.39 -3.55
N GLY A 30 5.98 16.97 -4.29
CA GLY A 30 7.40 16.91 -4.00
C GLY A 30 7.92 15.47 -3.94
N VAL A 31 8.77 15.20 -2.95
CA VAL A 31 9.35 13.87 -2.65
C VAL A 31 8.32 12.81 -2.24
N ARG A 32 7.03 13.16 -2.08
CA ARG A 32 5.95 12.21 -1.77
C ARG A 32 5.03 11.96 -2.96
N THR A 33 5.32 12.53 -4.13
CA THR A 33 4.48 12.37 -5.32
C THR A 33 4.35 10.88 -5.65
N LEU A 34 3.12 10.41 -5.87
CA LEU A 34 2.82 9.04 -6.27
C LEU A 34 1.95 9.08 -7.54
N LEU A 35 2.12 8.09 -8.41
CA LEU A 35 1.10 7.70 -9.36
C LEU A 35 0.19 6.68 -8.69
N VAL A 36 -1.11 6.92 -8.69
CA VAL A 36 -2.10 6.03 -8.07
C VAL A 36 -3.15 5.66 -9.10
N ARG A 37 -3.37 4.35 -9.28
CA ARG A 37 -4.39 3.82 -10.20
C ARG A 37 -5.78 4.08 -9.65
N GLN A 38 -6.70 4.43 -10.53
CA GLN A 38 -8.11 4.68 -10.25
C GLN A 38 -9.01 3.64 -10.95
N PRO A 39 -10.23 3.40 -10.44
CA PRO A 39 -10.74 3.85 -9.13
C PRO A 39 -10.06 3.11 -7.96
N ILE A 40 -9.93 3.77 -6.82
CA ILE A 40 -9.46 3.14 -5.57
C ILE A 40 -10.66 2.48 -4.89
N ASP A 41 -10.62 1.17 -4.71
CA ASP A 41 -11.57 0.45 -3.86
C ASP A 41 -10.90 0.08 -2.52
N TRP A 42 -10.81 -1.19 -2.13
CA TRP A 42 -10.12 -1.61 -0.89
C TRP A 42 -8.61 -1.80 -1.04
N VAL A 43 -8.08 -1.50 -2.23
CA VAL A 43 -6.66 -1.60 -2.54
C VAL A 43 -6.21 -0.37 -3.32
N VAL A 44 -5.00 0.08 -3.04
CA VAL A 44 -4.33 1.18 -3.73
C VAL A 44 -3.18 0.60 -4.53
N VAL A 45 -3.26 0.66 -5.86
CA VAL A 45 -2.12 0.36 -6.74
C VAL A 45 -1.37 1.65 -7.02
N TRP A 46 -0.05 1.65 -6.82
CA TRP A 46 0.74 2.87 -6.83
C TRP A 46 2.16 2.67 -7.35
N VAL A 47 2.75 3.75 -7.87
CA VAL A 47 4.16 3.85 -8.28
C VAL A 47 4.74 5.15 -7.73
N GLY A 48 5.97 5.10 -7.26
CA GLY A 48 6.69 6.21 -6.65
C GLY A 48 8.20 6.05 -6.74
N ILE A 49 8.90 6.98 -6.11
CA ILE A 49 10.35 6.95 -5.97
C ILE A 49 10.75 6.62 -4.53
N SER A 50 11.72 5.72 -4.39
CA SER A 50 12.31 5.35 -3.10
C SER A 50 13.21 6.48 -2.59
N ARG A 51 13.20 6.67 -1.27
CA ARG A 51 14.00 7.67 -0.56
C ARG A 51 15.30 7.13 0.03
N VAL A 52 15.61 5.86 -0.21
CA VAL A 52 16.73 5.19 0.47
C VAL A 52 18.02 5.93 0.12
N ARG A 53 18.59 6.57 1.14
CA ARG A 53 19.68 7.56 1.10
C ARG A 53 21.06 6.99 0.75
N ARG A 54 21.17 5.73 0.31
CA ARG A 54 22.49 5.08 0.21
C ARG A 54 23.26 5.47 -1.05
N ASP A 55 22.55 5.77 -2.13
CA ASP A 55 23.11 6.22 -3.39
C ASP A 55 22.31 7.46 -3.82
N ASP A 56 22.94 8.54 -4.27
CA ASP A 56 22.30 9.84 -4.55
C ASP A 56 21.19 9.83 -5.64
N MET A 57 20.86 8.64 -6.17
CA MET A 57 19.88 8.39 -7.22
C MET A 57 18.69 7.59 -6.68
N PRO A 58 17.43 8.02 -6.92
CA PRO A 58 16.26 7.30 -6.44
C PRO A 58 16.13 5.94 -7.15
N GLY A 59 15.72 4.92 -6.38
CA GLY A 59 15.11 3.73 -6.96
C GLY A 59 13.63 3.97 -7.27
N LEU A 60 13.05 3.19 -8.17
CA LEU A 60 11.59 3.15 -8.33
C LEU A 60 11.00 2.14 -7.35
N ILE A 61 9.81 2.42 -6.85
CA ILE A 61 9.08 1.53 -5.95
C ILE A 61 7.59 1.62 -6.29
N GLY A 62 6.91 0.49 -6.29
CA GLY A 62 5.48 0.45 -6.56
C GLY A 62 4.88 -0.87 -6.15
N GLY A 63 3.58 -0.95 -6.09
CA GLY A 63 2.89 -2.16 -5.68
C GLY A 63 1.43 -1.90 -5.32
N LEU A 64 0.91 -2.81 -4.51
CA LEU A 64 -0.44 -2.76 -3.99
C LEU A 64 -0.40 -2.59 -2.46
N THR A 65 -1.15 -1.62 -1.94
CA THR A 65 -1.40 -1.43 -0.51
C THR A 65 -2.85 -1.75 -0.19
N SER A 66 -3.09 -2.60 0.81
CA SER A 66 -4.44 -2.88 1.32
C SER A 66 -4.97 -1.70 2.15
N LEU A 67 -6.26 -1.42 2.03
CA LEU A 67 -7.01 -0.50 2.92
C LEU A 67 -7.90 -1.25 3.92
N ALA A 68 -7.74 -2.57 4.05
CA ALA A 68 -8.41 -3.40 5.05
C ALA A 68 -7.71 -3.37 6.43
N GLY A 69 -6.81 -2.42 6.65
CA GLY A 69 -6.06 -2.23 7.89
C GLY A 69 -5.69 -0.75 8.06
N TYR A 70 -4.99 -0.44 9.15
CA TYR A 70 -4.53 0.93 9.37
C TYR A 70 -3.63 1.41 8.22
N PHE A 71 -4.00 2.53 7.61
CA PHE A 71 -3.25 3.16 6.53
C PHE A 71 -2.53 4.41 7.03
N ASN A 72 -1.20 4.38 7.07
CA ASN A 72 -0.37 5.55 7.35
C ASN A 72 0.44 6.02 6.13
N ASP A 73 0.82 5.09 5.25
CA ASP A 73 1.46 5.36 3.97
C ASP A 73 1.31 4.15 3.04
N VAL A 74 1.63 4.36 1.76
CA VAL A 74 1.77 3.26 0.82
C VAL A 74 3.01 2.42 1.15
N ASN A 75 2.88 1.10 1.00
CA ASN A 75 3.98 0.16 1.23
C ASN A 75 4.04 -0.88 0.11
N ALA A 76 5.25 -1.40 -0.15
CA ALA A 76 5.50 -2.33 -1.25
C ALA A 76 5.46 -3.79 -0.79
N SER A 77 4.64 -4.11 0.23
CA SER A 77 4.51 -5.49 0.74
C SER A 77 4.09 -6.46 -0.38
N HIS A 78 3.25 -5.99 -1.30
CA HIS A 78 2.87 -6.71 -2.53
C HIS A 78 3.31 -5.89 -3.75
N GLY A 79 4.62 -5.74 -3.93
CA GLY A 79 5.16 -4.81 -4.92
C GLY A 79 6.54 -5.16 -5.46
N LEU A 80 7.13 -4.17 -6.12
CA LEU A 80 8.47 -4.19 -6.68
C LEU A 80 9.24 -2.95 -6.21
N SER A 81 10.54 -3.11 -6.13
CA SER A 81 11.50 -2.01 -6.04
C SER A 81 12.60 -2.27 -7.05
N THR A 82 13.17 -1.23 -7.66
CA THR A 82 14.34 -1.44 -8.51
C THR A 82 15.49 -2.05 -7.69
N PRO A 83 16.24 -3.00 -8.26
CA PRO A 83 16.10 -3.54 -9.62
C PRO A 83 14.95 -4.57 -9.74
N VAL A 84 14.25 -4.57 -10.89
CA VAL A 84 13.13 -5.51 -11.20
C VAL A 84 13.63 -6.88 -11.72
N GLY A 85 14.94 -7.02 -11.93
CA GLY A 85 15.62 -8.26 -12.34
C GLY A 85 17.14 -8.13 -12.17
N PRO A 86 17.91 -9.21 -12.38
CA PRO A 86 19.36 -9.21 -12.18
C PRO A 86 20.10 -8.19 -13.04
N ASP A 87 19.57 -7.86 -14.23
CA ASP A 87 20.18 -6.93 -15.18
C ASP A 87 19.58 -5.52 -15.13
N SER A 88 18.57 -5.27 -14.28
CA SER A 88 17.97 -3.94 -14.16
C SER A 88 18.89 -3.00 -13.37
N PRO A 89 18.94 -1.71 -13.72
CA PRO A 89 19.72 -0.76 -12.95
C PRO A 89 19.13 -0.65 -11.53
N ARG A 90 20.01 -0.51 -10.54
CA ARG A 90 19.61 -0.37 -9.12
C ARG A 90 18.90 0.96 -8.86
N THR A 91 19.24 1.98 -9.65
CA THR A 91 18.74 3.35 -9.55
C THR A 91 18.37 3.87 -10.94
N VAL A 92 17.54 4.91 -11.00
CA VAL A 92 17.10 5.51 -12.27
C VAL A 92 17.47 7.00 -12.27
N ASP A 93 18.13 7.45 -13.34
CA ASP A 93 18.33 8.88 -13.57
C ASP A 93 17.12 9.49 -14.27
N LEU A 94 16.27 10.11 -13.45
CA LEU A 94 15.03 10.75 -13.88
C LEU A 94 15.26 11.99 -14.77
N THR A 95 16.49 12.50 -14.88
CA THR A 95 16.82 13.69 -15.67
C THR A 95 17.16 13.37 -17.14
N THR A 96 17.35 12.09 -17.46
CA THR A 96 17.72 11.65 -18.81
C THR A 96 16.52 11.59 -19.77
N PRO A 97 16.74 11.70 -21.10
CA PRO A 97 15.67 11.56 -22.08
C PRO A 97 14.94 10.20 -22.05
N GLY A 98 15.60 9.12 -21.62
CA GLY A 98 15.03 7.76 -21.55
C GLY A 98 14.25 7.46 -20.27
N ALA A 99 14.28 8.34 -19.28
CA ALA A 99 13.67 8.11 -17.97
C ALA A 99 12.17 7.81 -18.05
N LEU A 100 11.43 8.46 -18.97
CA LEU A 100 10.00 8.25 -19.12
C LEU A 100 9.69 6.79 -19.49
N ASP A 101 10.43 6.21 -20.43
CA ASP A 101 10.23 4.84 -20.91
C ASP A 101 10.66 3.82 -19.84
N GLU A 102 11.72 4.11 -19.09
CA GLU A 102 12.16 3.28 -17.96
C GLU A 102 11.09 3.24 -16.86
N VAL A 103 10.54 4.40 -16.46
CA VAL A 103 9.47 4.45 -15.46
C VAL A 103 8.19 3.81 -15.99
N SER A 104 7.85 3.99 -17.28
CA SER A 104 6.70 3.34 -17.92
C SER A 104 6.82 1.81 -17.87
N SER A 105 8.00 1.29 -18.18
CA SER A 105 8.31 -0.15 -18.13
C SER A 105 8.22 -0.68 -16.71
N PHE A 106 8.76 0.06 -15.72
CA PHE A 106 8.63 -0.29 -14.31
C PHE A 106 7.16 -0.31 -13.84
N ALA A 107 6.37 0.70 -14.20
CA ALA A 107 4.97 0.78 -13.84
C ALA A 107 4.16 -0.39 -14.45
N THR A 108 4.49 -0.80 -15.67
CA THR A 108 3.89 -1.97 -16.32
C THR A 108 4.27 -3.26 -15.57
N ALA A 109 5.54 -3.43 -15.20
CA ALA A 109 5.97 -4.58 -14.40
C ALA A 109 5.30 -4.63 -13.02
N VAL A 110 5.04 -3.47 -12.39
CA VAL A 110 4.24 -3.39 -11.16
C VAL A 110 2.82 -3.87 -11.41
N LEU A 111 2.17 -3.43 -12.50
CA LEU A 111 0.83 -3.88 -12.86
C LEU A 111 0.77 -5.39 -13.07
N ASP A 112 1.72 -5.97 -13.78
CA ASP A 112 1.80 -7.42 -13.99
C ASP A 112 2.00 -8.16 -12.66
N LYS A 113 2.88 -7.65 -11.80
CA LYS A 113 3.14 -8.21 -10.46
C LYS A 113 1.90 -8.19 -9.57
N VAL A 114 0.99 -7.24 -9.77
CA VAL A 114 -0.21 -7.08 -8.94
C VAL A 114 -1.52 -7.44 -9.60
N ALA A 115 -1.47 -7.98 -10.82
CA ALA A 115 -2.66 -8.36 -11.57
C ALA A 115 -3.51 -9.42 -10.87
N ASP A 116 -2.88 -10.30 -10.09
CA ASP A 116 -3.51 -11.44 -9.42
C ASP A 116 -3.72 -11.23 -7.90
N TRP A 117 -3.40 -10.04 -7.38
CA TRP A 117 -3.63 -9.65 -5.97
C TRP A 117 -5.06 -9.14 -5.76
N THR A 118 -6.04 -10.05 -5.82
CA THR A 118 -7.44 -9.74 -5.54
C THR A 118 -7.71 -9.59 -4.03
N PRO A 119 -8.81 -8.93 -3.63
CA PRO A 119 -9.25 -8.89 -2.22
C PRO A 119 -9.33 -10.27 -1.56
N GLU A 120 -9.83 -11.28 -2.28
CA GLU A 120 -9.96 -12.66 -1.78
C GLU A 120 -8.60 -13.30 -1.54
N ARG A 121 -7.62 -13.05 -2.42
CA ARG A 121 -6.26 -13.53 -2.23
C ARG A 121 -5.57 -12.85 -1.04
N LEU A 122 -5.72 -11.54 -0.93
CA LEU A 122 -5.18 -10.77 0.20
C LEU A 122 -5.80 -11.22 1.53
N ALA A 123 -7.09 -11.55 1.51
CA ALA A 123 -7.77 -12.13 2.65
C ALA A 123 -7.21 -13.52 2.98
N ALA A 124 -7.06 -14.39 1.98
CA ALA A 124 -6.53 -15.74 2.19
C ALA A 124 -5.11 -15.73 2.78
N GLU A 125 -4.23 -14.84 2.31
CA GLU A 125 -2.88 -14.70 2.89
C GLU A 125 -2.93 -14.16 4.32
N ALA A 126 -3.80 -13.18 4.60
CA ALA A 126 -3.97 -12.66 5.95
C ALA A 126 -4.46 -13.76 6.92
N GLU A 127 -5.38 -14.62 6.48
CA GLU A 127 -5.86 -15.78 7.25
C GLU A 127 -4.75 -16.83 7.44
N GLU A 128 -3.98 -17.13 6.40
CA GLU A 128 -2.85 -18.07 6.47
C GLU A 128 -1.82 -17.60 7.50
N GLN A 129 -1.46 -16.32 7.50
CA GLN A 129 -0.54 -15.78 8.50
C GLN A 129 -1.15 -15.72 9.90
N LEU A 130 -2.44 -15.40 10.01
CA LEU A 130 -3.13 -15.39 11.30
C LEU A 130 -3.12 -16.78 11.95
N ALA A 131 -3.29 -17.83 11.15
CA ALA A 131 -3.26 -19.22 11.61
C ALA A 131 -1.88 -19.70 12.11
N GLN A 132 -0.80 -18.99 11.77
CA GLN A 132 0.54 -19.27 12.29
C GLN A 132 0.68 -18.80 13.73
N ALA A 133 1.55 -19.48 14.50
CA ALA A 133 1.87 -19.07 15.85
C ALA A 133 2.47 -17.65 15.85
N PRO A 134 2.11 -16.78 16.83
CA PRO A 134 2.50 -15.36 16.79
C PRO A 134 4.01 -15.08 16.63
N ASP A 135 4.85 -15.95 17.18
CA ASP A 135 6.32 -15.88 17.12
C ASP A 135 6.91 -16.34 15.77
N THR A 136 6.14 -17.06 14.97
CA THR A 136 6.55 -17.58 13.66
C THR A 136 6.11 -16.71 12.48
N ARG A 137 5.27 -15.70 12.72
CA ARG A 137 4.78 -14.80 11.67
C ARG A 137 5.93 -13.97 11.09
N GLY A 138 6.30 -14.31 9.84
CA GLY A 138 7.31 -13.58 9.08
C GLY A 138 6.83 -12.21 8.59
N ARG A 139 7.75 -11.40 8.07
CA ARG A 139 7.37 -10.23 7.26
C ARG A 139 7.03 -10.69 5.83
N PRO A 140 6.06 -10.03 5.15
CA PRO A 140 5.25 -8.90 5.60
C PRO A 140 4.15 -9.33 6.60
N LEU A 141 3.85 -8.48 7.59
CA LEU A 141 2.86 -8.75 8.65
C LEU A 141 1.42 -8.59 8.10
N THR A 142 0.96 -9.50 7.24
CA THR A 142 -0.36 -9.40 6.59
C THR A 142 -1.50 -9.90 7.49
N PHE A 143 -1.20 -10.67 8.54
CA PHE A 143 -2.20 -11.14 9.52
C PHE A 143 -3.07 -10.01 10.09
N GLN A 144 -2.49 -8.82 10.26
CA GLN A 144 -3.18 -7.65 10.80
C GLN A 144 -4.39 -7.21 9.94
N HIS A 145 -4.39 -7.54 8.64
CA HIS A 145 -5.50 -7.21 7.73
C HIS A 145 -6.67 -8.21 7.81
N ALA A 146 -6.51 -9.34 8.52
CA ALA A 146 -7.52 -10.41 8.55
C ALA A 146 -8.88 -9.91 9.05
N SER A 147 -8.91 -9.13 10.14
CA SER A 147 -10.15 -8.56 10.69
C SER A 147 -10.88 -7.69 9.65
N GLY A 148 -10.15 -6.83 8.94
CA GLY A 148 -10.73 -5.96 7.93
C GLY A 148 -11.27 -6.73 6.74
N TRP A 149 -10.51 -7.72 6.24
CA TRP A 149 -10.97 -8.56 5.15
C TRP A 149 -12.19 -9.40 5.50
N ARG A 150 -12.28 -9.94 6.73
CA ARG A 150 -13.47 -10.61 7.23
C ARG A 150 -14.71 -9.71 7.21
N ALA A 151 -14.56 -8.44 7.59
CA ALA A 151 -15.66 -7.47 7.51
C ALA A 151 -16.05 -7.17 6.06
N ILE A 152 -15.08 -6.86 5.20
CA ILE A 152 -15.29 -6.50 3.79
C ILE A 152 -15.97 -7.65 3.04
N LEU A 153 -15.41 -8.86 3.11
CA LEU A 153 -15.89 -10.03 2.37
C LEU A 153 -17.04 -10.77 3.06
N GLY A 154 -17.28 -10.49 4.35
CA GLY A 154 -18.38 -11.11 5.12
C GLY A 154 -18.19 -12.59 5.38
N THR A 155 -16.96 -13.00 5.70
CA THR A 155 -16.58 -14.41 5.83
C THR A 155 -16.65 -14.95 7.25
N ALA A 156 -16.23 -14.18 8.26
CA ALA A 156 -16.18 -14.63 9.66
C ALA A 156 -16.21 -13.43 10.63
N ASP A 157 -16.25 -13.72 11.93
CA ASP A 157 -16.07 -12.70 12.97
C ASP A 157 -14.61 -12.21 13.02
N GLY A 158 -14.42 -10.90 13.11
CA GLY A 158 -13.10 -10.26 13.10
C GLY A 158 -12.64 -9.68 14.44
N PHE A 159 -13.33 -9.95 15.56
CA PHE A 159 -12.99 -9.39 16.86
C PHE A 159 -11.61 -9.84 17.36
N GLU A 160 -11.39 -11.15 17.49
CA GLU A 160 -10.12 -11.68 18.01
C GLU A 160 -8.91 -11.28 17.15
N PRO A 161 -8.97 -11.34 15.79
CA PRO A 161 -7.86 -10.85 14.97
C PRO A 161 -7.56 -9.36 15.16
N ALA A 162 -8.57 -8.50 15.34
CA ALA A 162 -8.36 -7.07 15.58
C ALA A 162 -7.69 -6.86 16.95
N LYS A 163 -8.17 -7.54 17.98
CA LYS A 163 -7.59 -7.49 19.32
C LYS A 163 -6.14 -7.97 19.33
N GLU A 164 -5.84 -9.07 18.64
CA GLU A 164 -4.50 -9.60 18.53
C GLU A 164 -3.56 -8.62 17.80
N ALA A 165 -4.03 -7.97 16.73
CA ALA A 165 -3.27 -6.92 16.06
C ALA A 165 -3.01 -5.72 16.98
N ALA A 166 -4.01 -5.27 17.74
CA ALA A 166 -3.85 -4.20 18.73
C ALA A 166 -2.76 -4.53 19.77
N GLU A 167 -2.81 -5.73 20.35
CA GLU A 167 -1.80 -6.19 21.32
C GLU A 167 -0.40 -6.28 20.71
N TRP A 168 -0.30 -6.73 19.45
CA TRP A 168 0.98 -6.79 18.74
C TRP A 168 1.57 -5.38 18.55
N PHE A 169 0.77 -4.42 18.09
CA PHE A 169 1.23 -3.04 17.85
C PHE A 169 1.54 -2.28 19.14
N ALA A 170 0.80 -2.56 20.22
CA ALA A 170 1.12 -2.03 21.55
C ALA A 170 2.50 -2.52 22.02
N LYS A 171 2.81 -3.82 21.85
CA LYS A 171 4.13 -4.38 22.16
C LYS A 171 5.23 -3.83 21.25
N ALA A 172 4.92 -3.54 19.99
CA ALA A 172 5.83 -2.94 19.02
C ALA A 172 6.03 -1.41 19.20
N LEU A 173 5.43 -0.80 20.23
CA LEU A 173 5.48 0.63 20.51
C LEU A 173 4.99 1.52 19.35
N ALA A 174 3.94 1.07 18.66
CA ALA A 174 3.28 1.80 17.59
C ALA A 174 1.84 2.16 18.01
N PRO A 175 1.68 3.18 18.88
CA PRO A 175 0.41 3.45 19.56
C PRO A 175 -0.73 3.79 18.60
N GLU A 176 -0.46 4.51 17.50
CA GLU A 176 -1.49 4.86 16.52
C GLU A 176 -2.08 3.64 15.82
N TYR A 177 -1.24 2.62 15.57
CA TYR A 177 -1.69 1.35 15.01
C TYR A 177 -2.52 0.59 16.05
N ALA A 178 -2.02 0.52 17.28
CA ALA A 178 -2.71 -0.19 18.37
C ALA A 178 -4.12 0.39 18.58
N THR A 179 -4.24 1.71 18.74
CA THR A 179 -5.53 2.39 18.91
C THR A 179 -6.48 2.14 17.75
N TRP A 180 -6.00 2.18 16.50
CA TRP A 180 -6.85 1.90 15.34
C TRP A 180 -7.44 0.48 15.38
N TYR A 181 -6.64 -0.51 15.77
CA TYR A 181 -7.11 -1.89 15.91
C TYR A 181 -8.01 -2.11 17.14
N GLU A 182 -7.79 -1.38 18.24
CA GLU A 182 -8.70 -1.36 19.40
C GLU A 182 -10.09 -0.81 19.01
N ASP A 183 -10.12 0.27 18.23
CA ASP A 183 -11.37 0.85 17.72
C ASP A 183 -12.09 -0.12 16.77
N LEU A 184 -11.36 -0.81 15.89
CA LEU A 184 -11.93 -1.86 15.03
C LEU A 184 -12.50 -3.03 15.85
N ALA A 185 -11.78 -3.49 16.88
CA ALA A 185 -12.28 -4.53 17.79
C ALA A 185 -13.55 -4.07 18.52
N THR A 186 -13.60 -2.82 18.95
CA THR A 186 -14.78 -2.20 19.58
C THR A 186 -15.98 -2.15 18.61
N ALA A 187 -15.75 -1.82 17.34
CA ALA A 187 -16.79 -1.85 16.32
C ALA A 187 -17.37 -3.26 16.11
N TRP A 188 -16.50 -4.28 16.05
CA TRP A 188 -16.92 -5.69 16.02
C TRP A 188 -17.75 -6.08 17.25
N GLN A 189 -17.30 -5.72 18.45
CA GLN A 189 -17.99 -6.12 19.68
C GLN A 189 -19.36 -5.45 19.86
N SER A 190 -19.48 -4.19 19.45
CA SER A 190 -20.69 -3.37 19.68
C SER A 190 -21.76 -3.56 18.61
N GLY A 191 -21.37 -3.74 17.34
CA GLY A 191 -22.31 -3.80 16.21
C GLY A 191 -21.98 -4.89 15.18
N GLY A 192 -21.09 -5.82 15.52
CA GLY A 192 -20.68 -6.91 14.65
C GLY A 192 -20.06 -6.41 13.34
N ARG A 193 -20.27 -7.20 12.29
CA ARG A 193 -19.75 -6.91 10.95
C ARG A 193 -20.19 -5.55 10.41
N ALA A 194 -21.42 -5.12 10.66
CA ALA A 194 -21.96 -3.90 10.07
C ALA A 194 -21.22 -2.66 10.59
N ALA A 195 -21.01 -2.57 11.91
CA ALA A 195 -20.24 -1.49 12.52
C ALA A 195 -18.76 -1.54 12.12
N ALA A 196 -18.16 -2.74 12.07
CA ALA A 196 -16.78 -2.90 11.60
C ALA A 196 -16.60 -2.45 10.14
N LEU A 197 -17.53 -2.80 9.25
CA LEU A 197 -17.49 -2.37 7.85
C LEU A 197 -17.64 -0.85 7.72
N GLN A 198 -18.53 -0.22 8.51
CA GLN A 198 -18.66 1.24 8.52
C GLN A 198 -17.35 1.92 8.96
N PHE A 199 -16.75 1.44 10.06
CA PHE A 199 -15.46 1.94 10.53
C PHE A 199 -14.35 1.84 9.46
N LEU A 200 -14.31 0.72 8.73
CA LEU A 200 -13.36 0.53 7.64
C LEU A 200 -13.64 1.45 6.45
N GLN A 201 -14.91 1.71 6.13
CA GLN A 201 -15.28 2.65 5.06
C GLN A 201 -14.86 4.09 5.40
N ASP A 202 -15.03 4.50 6.65
CA ASP A 202 -14.60 5.81 7.14
C ASP A 202 -13.07 5.92 7.10
N SER A 203 -12.37 4.88 7.59
CA SER A 203 -10.91 4.79 7.53
C SER A 203 -10.38 4.80 6.10
N ARG A 204 -11.01 4.06 5.18
CA ARG A 204 -10.69 4.06 3.74
C ARG A 204 -10.87 5.44 3.14
N THR A 205 -11.96 6.14 3.47
CA THR A 205 -12.21 7.50 2.97
C THR A 205 -11.12 8.45 3.44
N ALA A 206 -10.77 8.42 4.74
CA ALA A 206 -9.68 9.21 5.29
C ALA A 206 -8.32 8.87 4.64
N ALA A 207 -8.06 7.59 4.36
CA ALA A 207 -6.85 7.14 3.66
C ALA A 207 -6.78 7.72 2.24
N ILE A 208 -7.88 7.65 1.47
CA ILE A 208 -7.98 8.22 0.12
C ILE A 208 -7.78 9.75 0.16
N ASP A 209 -8.40 10.45 1.10
CA ASP A 209 -8.24 11.90 1.27
C ASP A 209 -6.78 12.26 1.60
N SER A 210 -6.11 11.44 2.42
CA SER A 210 -4.69 11.64 2.76
C SER A 210 -3.74 11.53 1.56
N LEU A 211 -4.16 10.83 0.49
CA LEU A 211 -3.40 10.76 -0.76
C LEU A 211 -3.43 12.10 -1.50
N LYS A 212 -4.36 13.01 -1.19
CA LYS A 212 -4.49 14.32 -1.85
C LYS A 212 -4.50 14.17 -3.37
N LEU A 213 -5.36 13.28 -3.86
CA LEU A 213 -5.52 13.01 -5.29
C LEU A 213 -5.93 14.32 -6.00
N ARG A 214 -5.25 14.63 -7.11
CA ARG A 214 -5.48 15.81 -7.94
C ARG A 214 -5.59 15.44 -9.42
#